data_AF-A0A7X1GPR0-F1
#
_entry.id   AF-A0A7X1GPR0-F1
#
_cell.length_a   1.000
_cell.length_b   1.000
_cell.length_c   1.000
_cell.angle_alpha   90.00
_cell.angle_beta   90.00
_cell.angle_gamma   90.00
#
_symmetry.space_group_name_H-M   'P 1'
#
loop_
_entity.id
_entity.type
_entity.pdbx_description
1 polymer ?
#
loop_
_entity_poly.entity_id
_entity_poly.type
_entity_poly.pdbx_seq_one_letter_code
_entity_poly.pdbx_strand_id
1 'polypeptide(L)'
;MNKGIKFVNGIEEKMRQKTIIALLVLTVLFVLQSYVYAQSQPRQLRQNYQQLRSESQRLKSQGYNVSELIKLDCQIRQAYEERNFEKVEELHHEAELVIRKLKGLGSKKIEFIVQKERIIPPVIWSTKATFAEPPFGVTFGHRYKGETFIQYIKELAINQTHISLRWLTIEPKKGRFDWKYLDNFLGQIDKDTIALIRLKSCSNWATKIKHAKTSSFPLSLEDYYNFVYQTVKRCKSKVKYFENDWEADVKGQWMGTAEEYVKTLKIFYKAVKEASPGAKVIVGGHSGGFNGNIPGNKTFFDHIFKEGKDYFDFFDIHLYDDLYTIPYRVHWFKNRMKELGFEKPIVCTELGGPSPFQFEEAKEIKNEAIEILKKREYKKEDYNAVKNYLKIARELAQEKSKDSPILQMFIQSSPPQLEEKRHRIHCRDIVQRHTLALSSGIAKIWYWSLTHRNVRGFSIVFGKMCLTDRELNKRHPAFYSYQRMVKKLKGLQSIERLETKDEDLYLFKIKNKGGKKAYILWERRDLFTGEEESSITFEFKTSWKNVKITDVFGKEKVRSTKRGLVTLEITDTPLYLEELEREDVSSYNDL
;
A
#
# COMPACT_ATOMS: atom_id res chain seq x y z
N MET A 1 -65.42 19.83 17.12
CA MET A 1 -64.94 18.42 17.06
C MET A 1 -64.32 18.01 15.71
N ASN A 2 -64.73 18.53 14.54
CA ASN A 2 -64.26 18.02 13.23
C ASN A 2 -62.86 18.46 12.73
N LYS A 3 -62.13 19.37 13.40
CA LYS A 3 -60.75 19.74 13.01
C LYS A 3 -59.66 18.89 13.71
N GLY A 4 -59.95 18.31 14.88
CA GLY A 4 -59.00 17.45 15.60
C GLY A 4 -58.84 16.07 14.98
N ILE A 5 -59.92 15.48 14.47
CA ILE A 5 -59.94 14.12 13.91
C ILE A 5 -59.15 14.03 12.59
N LYS A 6 -59.19 15.06 11.73
CA LYS A 6 -58.38 15.10 10.49
C LYS A 6 -56.87 15.25 10.75
N PHE A 7 -56.48 15.91 11.84
CA PHE A 7 -55.07 16.09 12.18
C PHE A 7 -54.46 14.81 12.77
N VAL A 8 -55.21 14.10 13.61
CA VAL A 8 -54.79 12.81 14.19
C VAL A 8 -54.68 11.73 13.11
N ASN A 9 -55.66 11.62 12.19
CA ASN A 9 -55.60 10.63 11.11
C ASN A 9 -54.44 10.89 10.12
N GLY A 10 -54.11 12.16 9.84
CA GLY A 10 -52.97 12.50 8.98
C GLY A 10 -51.59 12.26 9.61
N ILE A 11 -51.50 12.28 10.95
CA ILE A 11 -50.30 11.90 11.69
C ILE A 11 -50.15 10.38 11.71
N GLU A 12 -51.23 9.63 11.95
CA GLU A 12 -51.22 8.16 11.91
C GLU A 12 -50.83 7.62 10.53
N GLU A 13 -51.33 8.23 9.45
CA GLU A 13 -51.01 7.79 8.09
C GLU A 13 -49.55 8.07 7.71
N LYS A 14 -49.00 9.22 8.13
CA LYS A 14 -47.56 9.54 7.99
C LYS A 14 -46.68 8.64 8.85
N MET A 15 -47.11 8.29 10.05
CA MET A 15 -46.41 7.33 10.92
C MET A 15 -46.43 5.94 10.30
N ARG A 16 -47.57 5.49 9.74
CA ARG A 16 -47.69 4.21 9.02
C ARG A 16 -46.77 4.16 7.80
N GLN A 17 -46.74 5.22 6.98
CA GLN A 17 -45.83 5.30 5.83
C GLN A 17 -44.36 5.27 6.26
N LYS A 18 -43.98 6.01 7.31
CA LYS A 18 -42.61 5.97 7.85
C LYS A 18 -42.23 4.59 8.38
N THR A 19 -43.15 3.90 9.06
CA THR A 19 -42.94 2.54 9.57
C THR A 19 -42.83 1.52 8.43
N ILE A 20 -43.65 1.64 7.38
CA ILE A 20 -43.57 0.78 6.19
C ILE A 20 -42.26 1.00 5.43
N ILE A 21 -41.82 2.26 5.25
CA ILE A 21 -40.53 2.58 4.64
C ILE A 21 -39.38 2.05 5.49
N ALA A 22 -39.44 2.20 6.82
CA ALA A 22 -38.43 1.67 7.73
C ALA A 22 -38.34 0.13 7.67
N LEU A 23 -39.50 -0.56 7.60
CA LEU A 23 -39.57 -2.01 7.43
C LEU A 23 -38.99 -2.45 6.07
N LEU A 24 -39.36 -1.78 4.97
CA LEU A 24 -38.79 -2.05 3.64
C LEU A 24 -37.28 -1.84 3.60
N VAL A 25 -36.77 -0.76 4.22
CA VAL A 25 -35.33 -0.51 4.33
C VAL A 25 -34.64 -1.57 5.18
N LEU A 26 -35.24 -2.02 6.28
CA LEU A 26 -34.73 -3.11 7.10
C LEU A 26 -34.72 -4.45 6.36
N THR A 27 -35.77 -4.77 5.60
CA THR A 27 -35.83 -5.99 4.79
C THR A 27 -34.81 -5.95 3.65
N VAL A 28 -34.64 -4.82 2.96
CA VAL A 28 -33.61 -4.65 1.93
C VAL A 28 -32.20 -4.73 2.54
N LEU A 29 -31.97 -4.12 3.71
CA LEU A 29 -30.71 -4.25 4.44
C LEU A 29 -30.44 -5.68 4.90
N PHE A 30 -31.47 -6.41 5.33
CA PHE A 30 -31.34 -7.81 5.75
C PHE A 30 -31.09 -8.74 4.55
N VAL A 31 -31.77 -8.53 3.42
CA VAL A 31 -31.51 -9.26 2.17
C VAL A 31 -30.12 -8.93 1.63
N LEU A 32 -29.70 -7.67 1.65
CA LEU A 32 -28.32 -7.27 1.29
C LEU A 32 -27.30 -7.87 2.25
N GLN A 33 -27.57 -7.88 3.56
CA GLN A 33 -26.66 -8.46 4.55
C GLN A 33 -26.54 -9.98 4.36
N SER A 34 -27.65 -10.68 4.13
CA SER A 34 -27.67 -12.12 3.85
C SER A 34 -27.02 -12.45 2.50
N TYR A 35 -27.21 -11.61 1.47
CA TYR A 35 -26.55 -11.76 0.17
C TYR A 35 -25.03 -11.50 0.25
N VAL A 36 -24.62 -10.48 1.01
CA VAL A 36 -23.21 -10.17 1.27
C VAL A 36 -22.56 -11.25 2.12
N TYR A 37 -23.26 -11.77 3.13
CA TYR A 37 -22.81 -12.90 3.95
C TYR A 37 -22.61 -14.17 3.10
N ALA A 38 -23.57 -14.47 2.22
CA ALA A 38 -23.49 -15.58 1.27
C ALA A 38 -22.34 -15.42 0.24
N GLN A 39 -21.96 -14.19 -0.13
CA GLN A 39 -20.79 -13.95 -1.00
C GLN A 39 -19.45 -13.88 -0.25
N SER A 40 -19.44 -13.55 1.04
CA SER A 40 -18.23 -13.49 1.86
C SER A 40 -17.79 -14.84 2.43
N GLN A 41 -18.72 -15.77 2.65
CA GLN A 41 -18.40 -17.10 3.19
C GLN A 41 -17.41 -17.89 2.32
N PRO A 42 -17.57 -18.00 0.98
CA PRO A 42 -16.62 -18.74 0.14
C PRO A 42 -15.18 -18.20 0.22
N ARG A 43 -15.02 -16.88 0.40
CA ARG A 43 -13.71 -16.22 0.55
C ARG A 43 -13.07 -16.52 1.90
N GLN A 44 -13.83 -16.42 2.98
CA GLN A 44 -13.35 -16.72 4.32
C GLN A 44 -13.00 -18.21 4.46
N LEU A 45 -13.83 -19.09 3.92
CA LEU A 45 -13.57 -20.53 3.90
C LEU A 45 -12.34 -20.89 3.07
N ARG A 46 -12.11 -20.21 1.94
CA ARG A 46 -10.89 -20.40 1.14
C ARG A 46 -9.63 -19.90 1.84
N GLN A 47 -9.72 -18.79 2.58
CA GLN A 47 -8.61 -18.31 3.40
C GLN A 47 -8.27 -19.28 4.53
N ASN A 48 -9.31 -19.79 5.21
CA ASN A 48 -9.15 -20.83 6.23
C ASN A 48 -8.53 -22.11 5.62
N TYR A 49 -8.94 -22.48 4.41
CA TYR A 49 -8.37 -23.58 3.63
C TYR A 49 -6.89 -23.40 3.31
N GLN A 50 -6.50 -22.22 2.82
CA GLN A 50 -5.11 -21.89 2.55
C GLN A 50 -4.24 -21.90 3.82
N GLN A 51 -4.76 -21.34 4.92
CA GLN A 51 -4.08 -21.36 6.22
C GLN A 51 -3.89 -22.79 6.74
N LEU A 52 -4.94 -23.63 6.65
CA LEU A 52 -4.88 -25.03 7.05
C LEU A 52 -3.81 -25.80 6.27
N ARG A 53 -3.73 -25.57 4.96
CA ARG A 53 -2.76 -26.25 4.09
C ARG A 53 -1.32 -25.83 4.40
N SER A 54 -1.07 -24.53 4.57
CA SER A 54 0.25 -24.03 4.99
C SER A 54 0.65 -24.59 6.36
N GLU A 55 -0.29 -24.66 7.29
CA GLU A 55 -0.03 -25.19 8.63
C GLU A 55 0.23 -26.70 8.62
N SER A 56 -0.50 -27.47 7.81
CA SER A 56 -0.27 -28.90 7.63
C SER A 56 1.10 -29.18 7.01
N GLN A 57 1.55 -28.38 6.05
CA GLN A 57 2.88 -28.50 5.46
C GLN A 57 3.98 -28.17 6.48
N ARG A 58 3.75 -27.14 7.32
CA ARG A 58 4.65 -26.78 8.41
C ARG A 58 4.80 -27.92 9.43
N LEU A 59 3.69 -28.48 9.91
CA LEU A 59 3.71 -29.61 10.86
C LEU A 59 4.42 -30.83 10.27
N LYS A 60 4.22 -31.12 8.97
CA LYS A 60 4.94 -32.18 8.27
C LYS A 60 6.46 -31.96 8.28
N SER A 61 6.91 -30.73 8.02
CA SER A 61 8.34 -30.38 8.03
C SER A 61 8.98 -30.46 9.42
N GLN A 62 8.17 -30.33 10.49
CA GLN A 62 8.58 -30.47 11.88
C GLN A 62 8.55 -31.94 12.37
N GLY A 63 8.27 -32.91 11.49
CA GLY A 63 8.26 -34.34 11.82
C GLY A 63 6.96 -34.86 12.41
N TYR A 64 5.89 -34.05 12.46
CA TYR A 64 4.57 -34.51 12.91
C TYR A 64 3.91 -35.41 11.85
N ASN A 65 3.17 -36.43 12.32
CA ASN A 65 2.34 -37.24 11.44
C ASN A 65 1.07 -36.47 11.07
N VAL A 66 0.98 -36.01 9.82
CA VAL A 66 -0.13 -35.20 9.30
C VAL A 66 -1.07 -35.97 8.37
N SER A 67 -1.07 -37.30 8.38
CA SER A 67 -1.89 -38.13 7.48
C SER A 67 -3.39 -37.80 7.55
N GLU A 68 -3.89 -37.51 8.76
CA GLU A 68 -5.27 -37.12 9.01
C GLU A 68 -5.60 -35.72 8.43
N LEU A 69 -4.67 -34.77 8.54
CA LEU A 69 -4.82 -33.43 7.93
C LEU A 69 -4.83 -33.50 6.40
N ILE A 70 -4.03 -34.38 5.80
CA ILE A 70 -4.03 -34.59 4.33
C ILE A 70 -5.38 -35.18 3.87
N LYS A 71 -5.97 -36.08 4.66
CA LYS A 71 -7.30 -36.64 4.36
C LYS A 71 -8.39 -35.55 4.45
N LEU A 72 -8.34 -34.72 5.48
CA LEU A 72 -9.28 -33.61 5.67
C LEU A 72 -9.10 -32.54 4.57
N ASP A 73 -7.87 -32.24 4.14
CA ASP A 73 -7.58 -31.35 3.00
C ASP A 73 -8.28 -31.81 1.71
N CYS A 74 -8.20 -33.10 1.39
CA CYS A 74 -8.90 -33.69 0.25
C CYS A 74 -10.43 -33.58 0.38
N GLN A 75 -10.99 -33.83 1.57
CA GLN A 75 -12.44 -33.76 1.82
C GLN A 75 -12.95 -32.32 1.77
N ILE A 76 -12.20 -31.37 2.30
CA ILE A 76 -12.53 -29.93 2.24
C ILE A 76 -12.54 -29.48 0.78
N ARG A 77 -11.53 -29.87 0.00
CA ARG A 77 -11.46 -29.55 -1.43
C ARG A 77 -12.67 -30.10 -2.19
N GLN A 78 -13.03 -31.36 -1.96
CA GLN A 78 -14.20 -31.96 -2.60
C GLN A 78 -15.50 -31.24 -2.21
N ALA A 79 -15.70 -30.95 -0.91
CA ALA A 79 -16.87 -30.21 -0.44
C ALA A 79 -16.92 -28.78 -1.01
N TYR A 80 -15.77 -28.15 -1.23
CA TYR A 80 -15.66 -26.84 -1.86
C TYR A 80 -16.03 -26.90 -3.36
N GLU A 81 -15.58 -27.93 -4.08
CA GLU A 81 -15.93 -28.18 -5.49
C GLU A 81 -17.44 -28.46 -5.66
N GLU A 82 -18.05 -29.16 -4.70
CA GLU A 82 -19.49 -29.44 -4.63
C GLU A 82 -20.33 -28.24 -4.12
N ARG A 83 -19.68 -27.12 -3.75
CA ARG A 83 -20.31 -25.93 -3.13
C ARG A 83 -21.08 -26.24 -1.83
N ASN A 84 -20.69 -27.27 -1.11
CA ASN A 84 -21.25 -27.64 0.18
C ASN A 84 -20.51 -26.93 1.32
N PHE A 85 -20.78 -25.63 1.49
CA PHE A 85 -20.02 -24.76 2.41
C PHE A 85 -20.22 -25.07 3.89
N GLU A 86 -21.39 -25.59 4.26
CA GLU A 86 -21.65 -26.09 5.63
C GLU A 86 -20.71 -27.27 5.93
N LYS A 87 -20.51 -28.18 4.97
CA LYS A 87 -19.56 -29.27 5.10
C LYS A 87 -18.10 -28.81 5.14
N VAL A 88 -17.77 -27.76 4.36
CA VAL A 88 -16.45 -27.12 4.42
C VAL A 88 -16.16 -26.57 5.82
N GLU A 89 -17.12 -25.90 6.46
CA GLU A 89 -16.98 -25.40 7.83
C GLU A 89 -16.78 -26.51 8.86
N GLU A 90 -17.56 -27.59 8.78
CA GLU A 90 -17.42 -28.76 9.66
C GLU A 90 -16.02 -29.39 9.56
N LEU A 91 -15.59 -29.67 8.33
CA LEU A 91 -14.29 -30.30 8.06
C LEU A 91 -13.13 -29.38 8.44
N HIS A 92 -13.31 -28.07 8.30
CA HIS A 92 -12.36 -27.08 8.79
C HIS A 92 -12.19 -27.15 10.29
N HIS A 93 -13.31 -27.20 11.02
CA HIS A 93 -13.29 -27.30 12.47
C HIS A 93 -12.61 -28.60 12.94
N GLU A 94 -12.88 -29.71 12.26
CA GLU A 94 -12.23 -31.00 12.51
C GLU A 94 -10.71 -30.92 12.31
N ALA A 95 -10.27 -30.29 11.22
CA ALA A 95 -8.85 -30.12 10.94
C ALA A 95 -8.13 -29.21 11.96
N GLU A 96 -8.80 -28.18 12.48
CA GLU A 96 -8.28 -27.36 13.59
C GLU A 96 -8.10 -28.16 14.88
N LEU A 97 -9.04 -29.06 15.20
CA LEU A 97 -8.93 -29.93 16.37
C LEU A 97 -7.75 -30.88 16.26
N VAL A 98 -7.51 -31.45 15.07
CA VAL A 98 -6.33 -32.27 14.78
C VAL A 98 -5.04 -31.46 14.96
N ILE A 99 -4.97 -30.23 14.45
CA ILE A 99 -3.82 -29.34 14.64
C ILE A 99 -3.56 -29.06 16.12
N ARG A 100 -4.62 -28.78 16.90
CA ARG A 100 -4.49 -28.53 18.35
C ARG A 100 -3.97 -29.76 19.08
N LYS A 101 -4.46 -30.95 18.73
CA LYS A 101 -4.00 -32.22 19.29
C LYS A 101 -2.52 -32.46 18.97
N LEU A 102 -2.09 -32.23 17.73
CA LEU A 102 -0.68 -32.34 17.32
C LEU A 102 0.23 -31.37 18.08
N LYS A 103 -0.29 -30.19 18.46
CA LYS A 103 0.44 -29.16 19.23
C LYS A 103 0.33 -29.28 20.75
N GLY A 104 -0.40 -30.27 21.29
CA GLY A 104 -0.61 -30.42 22.74
C GLY A 104 -1.49 -29.32 23.37
N LEU A 105 -2.36 -28.66 22.60
CA LEU A 105 -3.27 -27.60 23.07
C LEU A 105 -4.65 -28.18 23.42
N GLY A 106 -5.21 -27.79 24.58
CA GLY A 106 -6.49 -28.31 25.10
C GLY A 106 -7.74 -27.94 24.28
N SER A 107 -8.81 -28.74 24.45
CA SER A 107 -10.06 -28.76 23.66
C SER A 107 -11.12 -27.72 24.08
N LYS A 108 -10.75 -26.45 24.32
CA LYS A 108 -11.77 -25.40 24.55
C LYS A 108 -12.32 -24.83 23.23
N LYS A 109 -13.64 -24.90 23.08
CA LYS A 109 -14.45 -24.25 22.04
C LYS A 109 -14.27 -22.73 22.17
N ILE A 110 -13.86 -22.06 21.10
CA ILE A 110 -13.86 -20.60 21.02
C ILE A 110 -15.23 -20.21 20.45
N GLU A 111 -16.08 -19.57 21.25
CA GLU A 111 -17.18 -18.78 20.69
C GLU A 111 -16.56 -17.54 20.07
N PHE A 112 -16.67 -17.42 18.75
CA PHE A 112 -16.38 -16.16 18.08
C PHE A 112 -17.38 -15.12 18.57
N ILE A 113 -16.93 -14.21 19.44
CA ILE A 113 -17.56 -12.89 19.54
C ILE A 113 -17.28 -12.22 18.21
N VAL A 114 -18.16 -12.45 17.24
CA VAL A 114 -18.28 -11.61 16.06
C VAL A 114 -18.72 -10.24 16.60
N GLN A 115 -17.76 -9.37 16.88
CA GLN A 115 -18.07 -7.94 16.80
C GLN A 115 -18.59 -7.75 15.38
N LYS A 116 -19.90 -7.52 15.26
CA LYS A 116 -20.58 -7.07 14.04
C LYS A 116 -20.06 -5.68 13.68
N GLU A 117 -18.78 -5.56 13.36
CA GLU A 117 -18.32 -4.46 12.55
C GLU A 117 -18.96 -4.68 11.18
N ARG A 118 -19.71 -3.68 10.70
CA ARG A 118 -20.33 -3.70 9.38
C ARG A 118 -19.27 -4.09 8.36
N ILE A 119 -19.33 -5.32 7.87
CA ILE A 119 -18.68 -5.74 6.64
C ILE A 119 -19.27 -4.84 5.56
N ILE A 120 -18.55 -3.78 5.21
CA ILE A 120 -18.87 -2.96 4.05
C ILE A 120 -18.79 -3.96 2.88
N PRO A 121 -19.87 -4.15 2.10
CA PRO A 121 -19.84 -5.08 0.96
C PRO A 121 -18.63 -4.77 0.08
N PRO A 122 -18.01 -5.78 -0.56
CA PRO A 122 -17.05 -5.53 -1.61
C PRO A 122 -17.83 -4.84 -2.73
N VAL A 123 -17.84 -3.51 -2.72
CA VAL A 123 -18.28 -2.77 -3.89
C VAL A 123 -17.28 -3.11 -4.97
N ILE A 124 -17.72 -3.85 -5.97
CA ILE A 124 -16.97 -4.09 -7.19
C ILE A 124 -16.94 -2.74 -7.91
N TRP A 125 -15.94 -1.95 -7.55
CA TRP A 125 -15.72 -0.67 -8.19
C TRP A 125 -15.13 -0.94 -9.58
N SER A 126 -15.85 -0.59 -10.64
CA SER A 126 -15.20 -0.30 -11.92
C SER A 126 -14.38 0.98 -11.75
N THR A 127 -13.17 0.85 -11.20
CA THR A 127 -12.31 1.99 -10.92
C THR A 127 -11.59 2.42 -12.19
N LYS A 128 -12.23 3.29 -12.97
CA LYS A 128 -11.53 3.99 -14.06
C LYS A 128 -10.86 5.24 -13.50
N ALA A 129 -9.54 5.23 -13.43
CA ALA A 129 -8.74 6.40 -13.10
C ALA A 129 -8.24 7.07 -14.38
N THR A 130 -8.11 8.41 -14.36
CA THR A 130 -7.60 9.19 -15.50
C THR A 130 -6.43 10.07 -15.09
N PHE A 131 -5.51 10.32 -16.03
CA PHE A 131 -4.23 10.98 -15.77
C PHE A 131 -3.91 12.01 -16.86
N ALA A 132 -3.50 13.21 -16.44
CA ALA A 132 -3.02 14.27 -17.34
C ALA A 132 -1.49 14.23 -17.53
N GLU A 133 -0.76 13.74 -16.54
CA GLU A 133 0.69 13.57 -16.54
C GLU A 133 1.02 12.15 -16.04
N PRO A 134 2.16 11.56 -16.46
CA PRO A 134 2.64 10.31 -15.89
C PRO A 134 2.75 10.40 -14.34
N PRO A 135 2.19 9.42 -13.60
CA PRO A 135 2.11 9.48 -12.14
C PRO A 135 3.33 8.92 -11.42
N PHE A 136 4.38 8.50 -12.13
CA PHE A 136 5.50 7.73 -11.58
C PHE A 136 6.65 8.61 -11.04
N GLY A 137 7.14 8.27 -9.87
CA GLY A 137 8.26 8.90 -9.19
C GLY A 137 8.99 7.93 -8.27
N VAL A 138 10.17 8.32 -7.81
CA VAL A 138 10.91 7.56 -6.80
C VAL A 138 11.45 8.50 -5.72
N THR A 139 11.34 8.06 -4.48
CA THR A 139 11.96 8.73 -3.35
C THR A 139 13.42 8.32 -3.26
N PHE A 140 14.34 9.27 -3.05
CA PHE A 140 15.76 8.95 -2.84
C PHE A 140 15.95 7.91 -1.73
N GLY A 141 15.19 8.08 -0.64
CA GLY A 141 15.21 7.27 0.57
C GLY A 141 15.61 8.08 1.80
N HIS A 142 15.95 7.40 2.89
CA HIS A 142 16.30 8.10 4.13
C HIS A 142 17.67 8.80 4.06
N ARG A 143 17.70 10.04 4.56
CA ARG A 143 18.92 10.83 4.84
C ARG A 143 19.72 11.15 3.58
N TYR A 144 19.10 11.84 2.64
CA TYR A 144 19.84 12.58 1.62
C TYR A 144 20.89 13.50 2.27
N LYS A 145 22.13 13.43 1.78
CA LYS A 145 23.30 14.18 2.26
C LYS A 145 24.07 14.83 1.12
N GLY A 146 23.40 15.09 -0.01
CA GLY A 146 24.03 15.72 -1.18
C GLY A 146 24.55 14.73 -2.21
N GLU A 147 24.13 13.46 -2.18
CA GLU A 147 24.47 12.50 -3.23
C GLU A 147 23.92 12.94 -4.59
N THR A 148 24.62 12.58 -5.67
CA THR A 148 24.10 12.74 -7.04
C THR A 148 23.31 11.51 -7.43
N PHE A 149 22.05 11.68 -7.83
CA PHE A 149 21.18 10.55 -8.17
C PHE A 149 20.17 10.82 -9.30
N ILE A 150 20.17 12.03 -9.89
CA ILE A 150 19.22 12.36 -10.97
C ILE A 150 19.37 11.45 -12.20
N GLN A 151 20.56 10.89 -12.44
CA GLN A 151 20.79 9.92 -13.51
C GLN A 151 19.86 8.69 -13.41
N TYR A 152 19.55 8.22 -12.20
CA TYR A 152 18.65 7.08 -11.99
C TYR A 152 17.20 7.43 -12.32
N ILE A 153 16.79 8.68 -12.14
CA ILE A 153 15.45 9.18 -12.52
C ILE A 153 15.31 9.08 -14.05
N LYS A 154 16.34 9.51 -14.78
CA LYS A 154 16.41 9.42 -16.25
C LYS A 154 16.48 7.96 -16.72
N GLU A 155 17.33 7.14 -16.11
CA GLU A 155 17.43 5.71 -16.41
C GLU A 155 16.09 5.00 -16.22
N LEU A 156 15.35 5.28 -15.13
CA LEU A 156 14.03 4.72 -14.88
C LEU A 156 12.94 5.21 -15.85
N ALA A 157 13.26 6.17 -16.73
CA ALA A 157 12.32 6.83 -17.63
C ALA A 157 11.16 7.54 -16.90
N ILE A 158 11.40 7.97 -15.66
CA ILE A 158 10.48 8.80 -14.87
C ILE A 158 10.99 10.24 -14.85
N ASN A 159 10.16 11.16 -14.37
CA ASN A 159 10.53 12.57 -14.24
C ASN A 159 10.18 13.15 -12.87
N GLN A 160 9.86 12.31 -11.88
CA GLN A 160 9.49 12.78 -10.55
C GLN A 160 10.43 12.21 -9.48
N THR A 161 10.85 13.06 -8.56
CA THR A 161 11.69 12.62 -7.43
C THR A 161 11.34 13.32 -6.12
N HIS A 162 11.76 12.72 -5.02
CA HIS A 162 11.43 13.13 -3.67
C HIS A 162 12.65 13.00 -2.73
N ILE A 163 12.92 14.05 -1.95
CA ILE A 163 13.81 14.01 -0.78
C ILE A 163 13.11 14.54 0.47
N SER A 164 13.60 14.13 1.64
CA SER A 164 13.16 14.71 2.91
C SER A 164 14.28 15.51 3.56
N LEU A 165 13.97 16.75 3.97
CA LEU A 165 14.86 17.63 4.72
C LEU A 165 14.27 17.94 6.10
N ARG A 166 15.13 18.34 7.04
CA ARG A 166 14.74 18.63 8.42
C ARG A 166 14.99 20.09 8.76
N TRP A 167 14.15 20.67 9.60
CA TRP A 167 14.37 22.02 10.12
C TRP A 167 15.75 22.14 10.77
N LEU A 168 16.12 21.22 11.65
CA LEU A 168 17.45 21.20 12.28
C LEU A 168 18.63 21.22 11.28
N THR A 169 18.48 20.62 10.11
CA THR A 169 19.55 20.57 9.10
C THR A 169 19.62 21.83 8.25
N ILE A 170 18.48 22.48 8.01
CA ILE A 170 18.40 23.70 7.20
C ILE A 170 18.66 24.94 8.05
N GLU A 171 18.21 24.96 9.31
CA GLU A 171 18.38 26.07 10.24
C GLU A 171 18.82 25.51 11.62
N PRO A 172 20.10 25.14 11.76
CA PRO A 172 20.63 24.55 13.00
C PRO A 172 20.54 25.49 14.22
N LYS A 173 20.49 26.81 14.00
CA LYS A 173 20.25 27.84 15.01
C LYS A 173 19.38 28.93 14.39
N LYS A 174 18.53 29.60 15.19
CA LYS A 174 17.65 30.68 14.73
C LYS A 174 18.40 31.69 13.86
N GLY A 175 17.89 31.94 12.66
CA GLY A 175 18.44 32.88 11.67
C GLY A 175 19.70 32.39 10.94
N ARG A 176 20.30 31.26 11.32
CA ARG A 176 21.49 30.71 10.69
C ARG A 176 21.12 29.52 9.81
N PHE A 177 20.95 29.78 8.52
CA PHE A 177 20.64 28.76 7.53
C PHE A 177 21.88 28.06 6.97
N ASP A 178 21.77 26.74 6.74
CA ASP A 178 22.71 25.92 6.00
C ASP A 178 21.99 25.32 4.78
N TRP A 179 22.37 25.82 3.60
CA TRP A 179 21.74 25.45 2.33
C TRP A 179 22.42 24.28 1.63
N LYS A 180 23.50 23.71 2.18
CA LYS A 180 24.37 22.76 1.48
C LYS A 180 23.61 21.63 0.78
N TYR A 181 22.73 20.94 1.50
CA TYR A 181 21.99 19.81 0.94
C TYR A 181 20.87 20.27 0.00
N LEU A 182 20.20 21.39 0.31
CA LEU A 182 19.14 21.92 -0.55
C LEU A 182 19.72 22.38 -1.89
N ASP A 183 20.76 23.21 -1.87
CA ASP A 183 21.38 23.74 -3.08
C ASP A 183 21.98 22.61 -3.95
N ASN A 184 22.56 21.57 -3.32
CA ASN A 184 23.02 20.39 -4.05
C ASN A 184 21.88 19.63 -4.74
N PHE A 185 20.74 19.43 -4.05
CA PHE A 185 19.57 18.81 -4.67
C PHE A 185 19.03 19.68 -5.82
N LEU A 186 18.86 20.98 -5.59
CA LEU A 186 18.38 21.93 -6.61
C LEU A 186 19.31 22.04 -7.81
N GLY A 187 20.61 21.79 -7.64
CA GLY A 187 21.59 21.71 -8.71
C GLY A 187 21.38 20.52 -9.65
N GLN A 188 20.71 19.46 -9.18
CA GLN A 188 20.40 18.26 -9.96
C GLN A 188 19.05 18.35 -10.70
N ILE A 189 18.16 19.23 -10.27
CA ILE A 189 16.81 19.37 -10.85
C ILE A 189 16.86 20.24 -12.11
N ASP A 190 16.57 19.61 -13.25
CA ASP A 190 16.34 20.27 -14.54
C ASP A 190 14.87 20.67 -14.72
N LYS A 191 14.57 21.40 -15.81
CA LYS A 191 13.22 21.95 -16.08
C LYS A 191 12.12 20.89 -16.27
N ASP A 192 12.51 19.67 -16.65
CA ASP A 192 11.58 18.59 -16.95
C ASP A 192 11.36 17.65 -15.74
N THR A 193 12.17 17.85 -14.69
CA THR A 193 12.09 17.10 -13.44
C THR A 193 11.15 17.77 -12.44
N ILE A 194 10.15 17.02 -11.99
CA ILE A 194 9.22 17.41 -10.94
C ILE A 194 9.80 16.97 -9.59
N ALA A 195 10.16 17.93 -8.74
CA ALA A 195 10.65 17.66 -7.39
C ALA A 195 9.56 17.81 -6.32
N LEU A 196 9.58 16.88 -5.36
CA LEU A 196 8.91 16.93 -4.07
C LEU A 196 9.96 17.10 -2.95
N ILE A 197 9.75 18.06 -2.05
CA ILE A 197 10.52 18.15 -0.81
C ILE A 197 9.59 17.98 0.39
N ARG A 198 9.83 16.95 1.19
CA ARG A 198 9.23 16.81 2.51
C ARG A 198 10.03 17.60 3.53
N LEU A 199 9.37 18.51 4.24
CA LEU A 199 9.98 19.32 5.29
C LEU A 199 9.51 18.83 6.65
N LYS A 200 10.44 18.22 7.41
CA LYS A 200 10.18 17.79 8.78
C LYS A 200 10.43 18.91 9.77
N SER A 201 9.44 19.23 10.60
CA SER A 201 9.48 20.25 11.66
C SER A 201 10.38 19.90 12.85
N CYS A 202 11.17 18.83 12.81
CA CYS A 202 12.11 18.50 13.88
C CYS A 202 13.26 19.51 14.04
N SER A 203 13.38 20.10 15.24
CA SER A 203 14.43 21.06 15.63
C SER A 203 14.94 20.79 17.06
N ASN A 204 16.17 21.20 17.36
CA ASN A 204 16.70 21.15 18.73
C ASN A 204 16.47 22.45 19.51
N TRP A 205 16.11 23.54 18.82
CA TRP A 205 15.93 24.87 19.43
C TRP A 205 14.51 25.42 19.26
N ALA A 206 13.79 24.99 18.21
CA ALA A 206 12.55 25.64 17.78
C ALA A 206 11.25 24.90 18.09
N THR A 207 11.31 23.69 18.67
CA THR A 207 10.12 22.83 18.89
C THR A 207 9.97 22.39 20.34
N LYS A 208 8.72 22.09 20.75
CA LYS A 208 8.39 21.61 22.10
C LYS A 208 9.21 20.39 22.50
N ILE A 209 9.27 19.38 21.62
CA ILE A 209 10.21 18.26 21.77
C ILE A 209 11.48 18.58 21.00
N LYS A 210 12.59 18.75 21.73
CA LYS A 210 13.93 19.02 21.18
C LYS A 210 14.60 17.71 20.78
N HIS A 211 14.25 17.18 19.62
CA HIS A 211 14.80 15.93 19.14
C HIS A 211 15.08 15.96 17.63
N ALA A 212 16.28 15.52 17.24
CA ALA A 212 16.77 15.65 15.88
C ALA A 212 15.98 14.86 14.81
N LYS A 213 15.13 13.88 15.19
CA LYS A 213 14.45 13.00 14.22
C LYS A 213 12.92 13.09 14.25
N THR A 214 12.39 13.74 15.27
CA THR A 214 10.97 13.66 15.64
C THR A 214 10.36 15.02 15.49
N SER A 215 9.33 15.11 14.66
CA SER A 215 8.59 16.34 14.43
C SER A 215 7.71 16.64 15.63
N SER A 216 7.56 17.93 15.92
CA SER A 216 6.85 18.41 17.10
C SER A 216 6.40 19.83 16.88
N PHE A 217 5.41 20.26 17.65
CA PHE A 217 4.86 21.60 17.54
C PHE A 217 5.94 22.68 17.75
N PRO A 218 6.00 23.70 16.87
CA PRO A 218 6.92 24.82 17.03
C PRO A 218 6.68 25.61 18.33
N LEU A 219 7.75 26.11 18.95
CA LEU A 219 7.68 27.05 20.07
C LEU A 219 7.22 28.44 19.61
N SER A 220 7.55 28.81 18.37
CA SER A 220 7.08 30.03 17.69
C SER A 220 6.59 29.68 16.29
N LEU A 221 5.34 30.03 16.00
CA LEU A 221 4.76 29.85 14.66
C LEU A 221 5.39 30.80 13.64
N GLU A 222 5.89 31.95 14.08
CA GLU A 222 6.62 32.90 13.23
C GLU A 222 7.98 32.32 12.81
N ASP A 223 8.71 31.71 13.74
CA ASP A 223 9.98 31.05 13.41
C ASP A 223 9.75 29.88 12.45
N TYR A 224 8.68 29.11 12.65
CA TYR A 224 8.30 28.04 11.72
C TYR A 224 7.91 28.57 10.34
N TYR A 225 7.11 29.65 10.29
CA TYR A 225 6.80 30.34 9.04
C TYR A 225 8.09 30.76 8.31
N ASN A 226 9.02 31.42 9.01
CA ASN A 226 10.27 31.92 8.43
C ASN A 226 11.14 30.77 7.89
N PHE A 227 11.26 29.67 8.63
CA PHE A 227 11.94 28.47 8.16
C PHE A 227 11.36 27.96 6.83
N VAL A 228 10.05 27.75 6.78
CA VAL A 228 9.37 27.22 5.59
C VAL A 228 9.48 28.21 4.43
N TYR A 229 9.18 29.48 4.67
CA TYR A 229 9.21 30.54 3.66
C TYR A 229 10.61 30.68 3.03
N GLN A 230 11.66 30.77 3.86
CA GLN A 230 13.03 30.92 3.36
C GLN A 230 13.46 29.67 2.56
N THR A 231 13.11 28.48 3.03
CA THR A 231 13.39 27.22 2.32
C THR A 231 12.70 27.17 0.96
N VAL A 232 11.41 27.48 0.90
CA VAL A 232 10.63 27.46 -0.36
C VAL A 232 11.10 28.56 -1.31
N LYS A 233 11.36 29.77 -0.80
CA LYS A 233 11.88 30.90 -1.58
C LYS A 233 13.23 30.56 -2.22
N ARG A 234 14.11 29.88 -1.49
CA ARG A 234 15.42 29.43 -1.99
C ARG A 234 15.29 28.47 -3.19
N CYS A 235 14.19 27.72 -3.28
CA CYS A 235 13.92 26.78 -4.36
C CYS A 235 13.61 27.43 -5.72
N LYS A 236 13.32 28.76 -5.77
CA LYS A 236 13.11 29.54 -7.01
C LYS A 236 12.21 28.84 -8.05
N SER A 237 11.10 28.24 -7.60
CA SER A 237 10.13 27.49 -8.43
C SER A 237 10.60 26.14 -9.02
N LYS A 238 11.84 25.69 -8.76
CA LYS A 238 12.32 24.36 -9.19
C LYS A 238 11.59 23.19 -8.50
N VAL A 239 10.92 23.44 -7.38
CA VAL A 239 10.21 22.44 -6.59
C VAL A 239 8.71 22.69 -6.71
N LYS A 240 7.99 21.69 -7.24
CA LYS A 240 6.54 21.77 -7.49
C LYS A 240 5.73 21.39 -6.25
N TYR A 241 6.24 20.48 -5.42
CA TYR A 241 5.52 19.96 -4.26
C TYR A 241 6.32 20.11 -2.97
N PHE A 242 5.64 20.53 -1.91
CA PHE A 242 6.16 20.56 -0.55
C PHE A 242 5.25 19.77 0.38
N GLU A 243 5.80 18.83 1.13
CA GLU A 243 5.05 18.01 2.07
C GLU A 243 5.32 18.43 3.51
N ASN A 244 4.26 18.67 4.28
CA ASN A 244 4.34 19.06 5.68
C ASN A 244 4.48 17.82 6.58
N ASP A 245 5.70 17.59 7.07
CA ASP A 245 6.01 16.48 7.97
C ASP A 245 5.79 15.08 7.34
N TRP A 246 5.80 14.04 8.16
CA TRP A 246 5.81 12.64 7.77
C TRP A 246 4.99 11.82 8.76
N GLU A 247 4.07 10.98 8.29
CA GLU A 247 3.30 10.02 9.11
C GLU A 247 2.76 10.65 10.41
N ALA A 248 2.09 11.80 10.27
CA ALA A 248 1.75 12.63 11.43
C ALA A 248 0.76 11.95 12.39
N ASP A 249 0.12 10.87 11.94
CA ASP A 249 -0.77 10.03 12.74
C ASP A 249 -0.03 9.12 13.74
N VAL A 250 1.29 8.93 13.60
CA VAL A 250 2.10 8.04 14.43
C VAL A 250 2.88 8.81 15.49
N LYS A 251 2.66 8.45 16.76
CA LYS A 251 3.47 8.94 17.88
C LYS A 251 4.93 8.50 17.72
N GLY A 252 5.84 9.48 17.80
CA GLY A 252 7.27 9.31 17.51
C GLY A 252 7.69 9.90 16.16
N GLN A 253 6.76 10.05 15.21
CA GLN A 253 6.96 10.84 14.00
C GLN A 253 6.46 12.26 14.19
N TRP A 254 5.25 12.41 14.73
CA TRP A 254 4.70 13.68 15.23
C TRP A 254 4.35 13.55 16.72
N MET A 255 4.93 14.43 17.54
CA MET A 255 4.72 14.41 19.00
C MET A 255 3.65 15.38 19.49
N GLY A 256 3.01 16.13 18.60
CA GLY A 256 1.89 17.00 18.94
C GLY A 256 0.53 16.30 18.92
N THR A 257 -0.52 17.09 19.12
CA THR A 257 -1.94 16.73 18.90
C THR A 257 -2.34 16.95 17.43
N ALA A 258 -3.55 16.53 17.06
CA ALA A 258 -4.13 16.83 15.74
C ALA A 258 -4.36 18.35 15.56
N GLU A 259 -4.79 19.05 16.60
CA GLU A 259 -5.01 20.49 16.59
C GLU A 259 -3.71 21.26 16.37
N GLU A 260 -2.65 20.88 17.08
CA GLU A 260 -1.31 21.42 16.89
C GLU A 260 -0.78 21.15 15.47
N TYR A 261 -1.07 19.97 14.92
CA TYR A 261 -0.70 19.64 13.54
C TYR A 261 -1.42 20.55 12.55
N VAL A 262 -2.73 20.74 12.69
CA VAL A 262 -3.51 21.65 11.83
C VAL A 262 -3.02 23.10 11.95
N LYS A 263 -2.71 23.58 13.16
CA LYS A 263 -2.10 24.92 13.35
C LYS A 263 -0.78 25.04 12.58
N THR A 264 0.05 24.01 12.63
CA THR A 264 1.34 23.96 11.91
C THR A 264 1.11 23.91 10.39
N LEU A 265 0.16 23.10 9.92
CA LEU A 265 -0.22 22.99 8.52
C LEU A 265 -0.71 24.31 7.92
N LYS A 266 -1.52 25.08 8.66
CA LYS A 266 -1.99 26.42 8.23
C LYS A 266 -0.80 27.36 7.97
N ILE A 267 0.18 27.36 8.88
CA ILE A 267 1.39 28.17 8.75
C ILE A 267 2.28 27.68 7.61
N PHE A 268 2.45 26.36 7.48
CA PHE A 268 3.19 25.75 6.38
C PHE A 268 2.60 26.14 5.03
N TYR A 269 1.28 26.00 4.87
CA TYR A 269 0.57 26.35 3.65
C TYR A 269 0.75 27.83 3.31
N LYS A 270 0.53 28.73 4.27
CA LYS A 270 0.74 30.18 4.10
C LYS A 270 2.15 30.48 3.60
N ALA A 271 3.17 29.97 4.29
CA ALA A 271 4.57 30.19 3.95
C ALA A 271 4.92 29.66 2.55
N VAL A 272 4.44 28.47 2.17
CA VAL A 272 4.66 27.90 0.84
C VAL A 272 4.01 28.77 -0.24
N LYS A 273 2.75 29.17 -0.07
CA LYS A 273 2.02 29.96 -1.07
C LYS A 273 2.57 31.37 -1.24
N GLU A 274 2.99 32.01 -0.15
CA GLU A 274 3.59 33.35 -0.22
C GLU A 274 5.01 33.33 -0.83
N ALA A 275 5.79 32.27 -0.59
CA ALA A 275 7.10 32.12 -1.19
C ALA A 275 7.05 31.65 -2.66
N SER A 276 6.07 30.81 -3.01
CA SER A 276 5.87 30.24 -4.34
C SER A 276 4.38 29.94 -4.60
N PRO A 277 3.62 30.89 -5.16
CA PRO A 277 2.16 30.75 -5.35
C PRO A 277 1.74 29.52 -6.17
N GLY A 278 2.59 29.08 -7.11
CA GLY A 278 2.35 27.90 -7.95
C GLY A 278 2.67 26.56 -7.28
N ALA A 279 3.40 26.55 -6.15
CA ALA A 279 3.76 25.33 -5.46
C ALA A 279 2.54 24.66 -4.81
N LYS A 280 2.59 23.34 -4.70
CA LYS A 280 1.51 22.52 -4.14
C LYS A 280 1.90 21.96 -2.78
N VAL A 281 0.96 21.99 -1.84
CA VAL A 281 1.13 21.51 -0.48
C VAL A 281 0.52 20.13 -0.35
N ILE A 282 1.33 19.19 0.12
CA ILE A 282 0.92 17.84 0.50
C ILE A 282 0.88 17.80 2.03
N VAL A 283 -0.23 17.36 2.60
CA VAL A 283 -0.29 17.12 4.05
C VAL A 283 0.45 15.81 4.35
N GLY A 284 1.37 15.82 5.33
CA GLY A 284 2.18 14.66 5.74
C GLY A 284 1.29 13.57 6.32
N GLY A 285 0.86 12.70 5.42
CA GLY A 285 -0.39 11.96 5.52
C GLY A 285 -0.27 10.67 6.32
N HIS A 286 -1.06 9.69 5.91
CA HIS A 286 -1.26 8.46 6.67
C HIS A 286 -0.08 7.51 6.58
N SER A 287 0.41 7.05 7.75
CA SER A 287 1.51 6.08 7.93
C SER A 287 1.37 4.73 7.22
N GLY A 288 0.18 4.41 6.75
CA GLY A 288 -0.11 3.09 6.19
C GLY A 288 -0.49 2.06 7.24
N GLY A 289 -0.66 2.45 8.50
CA GLY A 289 -1.20 1.60 9.56
C GLY A 289 -2.72 1.51 9.52
N PHE A 290 -3.26 0.36 9.06
CA PHE A 290 -4.69 0.11 9.01
C PHE A 290 -5.11 -0.99 9.99
N ASN A 291 -6.32 -0.87 10.54
CA ASN A 291 -7.07 -1.95 11.17
C ASN A 291 -8.10 -2.45 10.15
N GLY A 292 -7.79 -3.56 9.48
CA GLY A 292 -8.50 -3.95 8.25
C GLY A 292 -8.29 -2.89 7.16
N ASN A 293 -9.39 -2.26 6.71
CA ASN A 293 -9.35 -1.19 5.70
C ASN A 293 -9.49 0.22 6.30
N ILE A 294 -9.56 0.33 7.63
CA ILE A 294 -9.79 1.60 8.34
C ILE A 294 -8.45 2.11 8.90
N PRO A 295 -8.11 3.40 8.72
CA PRO A 295 -6.90 3.98 9.31
C PRO A 295 -6.87 3.80 10.83
N GLY A 296 -5.74 3.37 11.37
CA GLY A 296 -5.58 3.09 12.80
C GLY A 296 -5.85 4.32 13.68
N ASN A 297 -5.62 5.52 13.16
CA ASN A 297 -5.89 6.79 13.85
C ASN A 297 -6.93 7.65 13.11
N LYS A 298 -8.14 7.09 12.90
CA LYS A 298 -9.25 7.77 12.22
C LYS A 298 -9.56 9.17 12.77
N THR A 299 -9.54 9.35 14.09
CA THR A 299 -9.92 10.63 14.74
C THR A 299 -8.95 11.75 14.40
N PHE A 300 -7.66 11.43 14.23
CA PHE A 300 -6.65 12.38 13.76
C PHE A 300 -6.97 12.91 12.35
N PHE A 301 -7.29 12.01 11.41
CA PHE A 301 -7.65 12.41 10.04
C PHE A 301 -8.99 13.15 9.97
N ASP A 302 -9.98 12.72 10.76
CA ASP A 302 -11.26 13.44 10.86
C ASP A 302 -11.06 14.90 11.28
N HIS A 303 -10.13 15.16 12.20
CA HIS A 303 -9.79 16.51 12.62
C HIS A 303 -9.07 17.29 11.51
N ILE A 304 -8.07 16.70 10.84
CA ILE A 304 -7.38 17.34 9.72
C ILE A 304 -8.36 17.71 8.59
N PHE A 305 -9.27 16.81 8.26
CA PHE A 305 -10.25 17.03 7.20
C PHE A 305 -11.29 18.11 7.55
N LYS A 306 -11.68 18.22 8.82
CA LYS A 306 -12.60 19.28 9.25
C LYS A 306 -11.93 20.65 9.32
N GLU A 307 -10.74 20.71 9.91
CA GLU A 307 -10.10 21.98 10.30
C GLU A 307 -8.98 22.44 9.35
N GLY A 308 -8.50 21.54 8.48
CA GLY A 308 -7.32 21.72 7.64
C GLY A 308 -7.56 21.56 6.13
N LYS A 309 -8.77 21.20 5.66
CA LYS A 309 -9.07 20.93 4.24
C LYS A 309 -8.68 22.04 3.25
N ASP A 310 -8.66 23.28 3.70
CA ASP A 310 -8.31 24.45 2.86
C ASP A 310 -6.80 24.71 2.81
N TYR A 311 -6.02 24.00 3.62
CA TYR A 311 -4.59 24.22 3.82
C TYR A 311 -3.73 23.08 3.28
N PHE A 312 -4.27 22.30 2.33
CA PHE A 312 -3.51 21.39 1.49
C PHE A 312 -4.13 21.26 0.10
N ASP A 313 -3.29 20.92 -0.88
CA ASP A 313 -3.70 20.63 -2.24
C ASP A 313 -3.88 19.12 -2.46
N PHE A 314 -3.09 18.28 -1.78
CA PHE A 314 -3.11 16.82 -1.89
C PHE A 314 -3.07 16.14 -0.52
N PHE A 315 -3.79 15.03 -0.38
CA PHE A 315 -3.70 14.13 0.78
C PHE A 315 -2.75 12.97 0.48
N ASP A 316 -1.85 12.65 1.41
CA ASP A 316 -0.92 11.53 1.26
C ASP A 316 -1.36 10.27 2.01
N ILE A 317 -1.09 9.11 1.43
CA ILE A 317 -1.35 7.79 2.01
C ILE A 317 -0.17 6.86 1.69
N HIS A 318 0.39 6.21 2.72
CA HIS A 318 1.38 5.16 2.53
C HIS A 318 0.72 3.78 2.33
N LEU A 319 1.23 2.97 1.40
CA LEU A 319 0.59 1.74 0.92
C LEU A 319 1.50 0.50 1.04
N TYR A 320 2.04 0.21 2.24
CA TYR A 320 2.97 -0.92 2.47
C TYR A 320 2.32 -2.28 2.75
N ASP A 321 1.14 -2.31 3.39
CA ASP A 321 0.43 -3.56 3.74
C ASP A 321 -0.06 -4.35 2.50
N ASP A 322 -0.79 -5.46 2.68
CA ASP A 322 -1.33 -6.31 1.60
C ASP A 322 -1.80 -5.48 0.40
N LEU A 323 -1.14 -5.68 -0.74
CA LEU A 323 -1.40 -4.91 -1.96
C LEU A 323 -2.85 -5.05 -2.44
N TYR A 324 -3.52 -6.19 -2.20
CA TYR A 324 -4.89 -6.41 -2.62
C TYR A 324 -5.92 -5.63 -1.79
N THR A 325 -5.51 -5.07 -0.66
CA THR A 325 -6.37 -4.18 0.15
C THR A 325 -6.26 -2.70 -0.26
N ILE A 326 -5.30 -2.34 -1.13
CA ILE A 326 -5.07 -0.96 -1.57
C ILE A 326 -6.34 -0.26 -2.04
N PRO A 327 -7.19 -0.87 -2.90
CA PRO A 327 -8.41 -0.21 -3.33
C PRO A 327 -9.30 0.19 -2.16
N TYR A 328 -9.56 -0.70 -1.21
CA TYR A 328 -10.43 -0.41 -0.07
C TYR A 328 -9.86 0.71 0.81
N ARG A 329 -8.55 0.67 1.08
CA ARG A 329 -7.85 1.69 1.88
C ARG A 329 -7.90 3.08 1.23
N VAL A 330 -7.71 3.16 -0.08
CA VAL A 330 -7.81 4.43 -0.83
C VAL A 330 -9.26 4.94 -0.83
N HIS A 331 -10.23 4.06 -1.08
CA HIS A 331 -11.65 4.44 -1.11
C HIS A 331 -12.16 4.89 0.25
N TRP A 332 -11.63 4.35 1.35
CA TRP A 332 -11.96 4.84 2.69
C TRP A 332 -11.72 6.34 2.81
N PHE A 333 -10.53 6.83 2.44
CA PHE A 333 -10.21 8.26 2.51
C PHE A 333 -11.03 9.09 1.52
N LYS A 334 -11.25 8.60 0.29
CA LYS A 334 -12.10 9.29 -0.69
C LYS A 334 -13.52 9.47 -0.18
N ASN A 335 -14.13 8.39 0.32
CA ASN A 335 -15.47 8.42 0.88
C ASN A 335 -15.52 9.34 2.10
N ARG A 336 -14.50 9.31 2.96
CA ARG A 336 -14.45 10.16 4.15
C ARG A 336 -14.39 11.64 3.83
N MET A 337 -13.60 12.04 2.83
CA MET A 337 -13.58 13.43 2.35
C MET A 337 -14.96 13.82 1.79
N LYS A 338 -15.54 12.95 0.95
CA LYS A 338 -16.87 13.18 0.34
C LYS A 338 -17.99 13.35 1.38
N GLU A 339 -18.00 12.51 2.42
CA GLU A 339 -18.92 12.63 3.57
C GLU A 339 -18.78 13.97 4.30
N LEU A 340 -17.58 14.55 4.32
CA LEU A 340 -17.29 15.86 4.91
C LEU A 340 -17.50 17.02 3.91
N GLY A 341 -18.04 16.73 2.72
CA GLY A 341 -18.44 17.73 1.73
C GLY A 341 -17.29 18.33 0.91
N PHE A 342 -16.16 17.62 0.78
CA PHE A 342 -15.05 18.06 -0.09
C PHE A 342 -14.34 16.88 -0.75
N GLU A 343 -13.59 17.14 -1.81
CA GLU A 343 -12.72 16.14 -2.44
C GLU A 343 -11.37 16.79 -2.78
N LYS A 344 -10.28 16.07 -2.50
CA LYS A 344 -8.92 16.45 -2.88
C LYS A 344 -8.22 15.23 -3.48
N PRO A 345 -7.31 15.41 -4.45
CA PRO A 345 -6.57 14.28 -4.99
C PRO A 345 -5.69 13.63 -3.92
N ILE A 346 -5.59 12.31 -3.98
CA ILE A 346 -4.74 11.51 -3.09
C ILE A 346 -3.45 11.15 -3.83
N VAL A 347 -2.31 11.31 -3.17
CA VAL A 347 -0.99 10.88 -3.63
C VAL A 347 -0.45 9.80 -2.70
N CYS A 348 0.58 9.08 -3.15
CA CYS A 348 1.26 8.09 -2.35
C CYS A 348 2.76 8.39 -2.40
N THR A 349 3.30 8.99 -1.34
CA THR A 349 4.73 9.33 -1.27
C THR A 349 5.59 8.14 -0.84
N GLU A 350 4.96 7.08 -0.32
CA GLU A 350 5.60 5.84 0.10
C GLU A 350 4.76 4.58 -0.14
N LEU A 351 5.36 3.67 -0.90
CA LEU A 351 4.91 2.31 -1.12
C LEU A 351 6.12 1.47 -1.48
N GLY A 352 6.06 0.18 -1.15
CA GLY A 352 7.07 -0.79 -1.52
C GLY A 352 6.71 -2.16 -0.98
N GLY A 353 7.25 -3.19 -1.60
CA GLY A 353 7.08 -4.56 -1.16
C GLY A 353 8.13 -5.48 -1.81
N PRO A 354 8.19 -6.76 -1.41
CA PRO A 354 7.43 -7.32 -0.30
C PRO A 354 7.90 -6.75 1.04
N SER A 355 6.95 -6.32 1.86
CA SER A 355 7.19 -6.01 3.27
C SER A 355 7.09 -7.32 4.07
N PRO A 356 7.99 -7.59 5.04
CA PRO A 356 7.89 -8.73 5.93
C PRO A 356 6.53 -8.76 6.65
N PHE A 357 5.95 -7.61 6.95
CA PHE A 357 4.64 -7.55 7.61
C PHE A 357 3.48 -8.07 6.75
N GLN A 358 3.71 -8.37 5.47
CA GLN A 358 2.75 -9.09 4.63
C GLN A 358 2.77 -10.61 4.89
N PHE A 359 3.73 -11.12 5.66
CA PHE A 359 3.87 -12.52 6.04
C PHE A 359 3.50 -12.70 7.51
N GLU A 360 2.75 -13.76 7.80
CA GLU A 360 2.20 -13.98 9.14
C GLU A 360 3.31 -14.22 10.18
N GLU A 361 4.37 -14.94 9.81
CA GLU A 361 5.52 -15.19 10.68
C GLU A 361 6.19 -13.90 11.16
N ALA A 362 6.24 -12.87 10.31
CA ALA A 362 6.83 -11.59 10.70
C ALA A 362 5.87 -10.75 11.56
N LYS A 363 4.55 -10.90 11.39
CA LYS A 363 3.56 -10.27 12.27
C LYS A 363 3.61 -10.87 13.67
N GLU A 364 3.82 -12.18 13.79
CA GLU A 364 4.03 -12.85 15.08
C GLU A 364 5.24 -12.26 15.84
N ILE A 365 6.35 -12.02 15.13
CA ILE A 365 7.53 -11.35 15.73
C ILE A 365 7.17 -9.98 16.29
N LYS A 366 6.37 -9.19 15.55
CA LYS A 366 5.92 -7.88 16.02
C LYS A 366 5.10 -8.01 17.31
N ASN A 367 4.16 -8.96 17.36
CA ASN A 367 3.30 -9.17 18.52
C ASN A 367 4.12 -9.63 19.73
N GLU A 368 5.03 -10.59 19.54
CA GLU A 368 5.91 -11.08 20.60
C GLU A 368 6.86 -9.99 21.13
N ALA A 369 7.43 -9.18 20.25
CA ALA A 369 8.26 -8.05 20.66
C ALA A 369 7.48 -7.03 21.51
N ILE A 370 6.20 -6.78 21.19
CA ILE A 370 5.32 -5.92 21.98
C ILE A 370 5.05 -6.54 23.36
N GLU A 371 4.78 -7.85 23.42
CA GLU A 371 4.54 -8.55 24.70
C GLU A 371 5.78 -8.56 25.60
N ILE A 372 6.98 -8.76 25.03
CA ILE A 372 8.24 -8.67 25.79
C ILE A 372 8.43 -7.25 26.34
N LEU A 373 8.13 -6.21 25.56
CA LEU A 373 8.21 -4.83 26.05
C LEU A 373 7.23 -4.57 27.19
N LYS A 374 5.98 -5.04 27.09
CA LYS A 374 4.97 -4.88 28.15
C LYS A 374 5.44 -5.53 29.46
N LYS A 375 5.98 -6.75 29.39
CA LYS A 375 6.49 -7.48 30.56
C LYS A 375 7.67 -6.81 31.25
N ARG A 376 8.40 -5.92 30.55
CA ARG A 376 9.58 -5.22 31.08
C ARG A 376 9.25 -3.87 31.74
N GLU A 377 7.97 -3.53 31.93
CA GLU A 377 7.49 -2.32 32.63
C GLU A 377 8.17 -1.00 32.20
N TYR A 378 8.45 -0.82 30.91
CA TYR A 378 9.07 0.41 30.42
C TYR A 378 8.15 1.62 30.67
N LYS A 379 8.66 2.62 31.41
CA LYS A 379 7.91 3.85 31.75
C LYS A 379 7.56 4.68 30.51
N LYS A 380 6.37 5.29 30.54
CA LYS A 380 5.74 6.05 29.44
C LYS A 380 6.52 7.31 29.01
N GLU A 381 7.44 7.78 29.85
CA GLU A 381 8.33 8.91 29.58
C GLU A 381 9.56 8.54 28.71
N ASP A 382 9.77 7.24 28.45
CA ASP A 382 11.01 6.74 27.89
C ASP A 382 10.96 6.70 26.36
N TYR A 383 11.53 7.73 25.72
CA TYR A 383 11.80 7.83 24.27
C TYR A 383 12.53 6.58 23.70
N ASN A 384 13.06 5.69 24.57
CA ASN A 384 13.66 4.41 24.21
C ASN A 384 12.67 3.27 23.89
N ALA A 385 11.36 3.39 24.13
CA ALA A 385 10.42 2.27 23.88
C ALA A 385 10.42 1.77 22.43
N VAL A 386 10.41 2.70 21.45
CA VAL A 386 10.54 2.35 20.03
C VAL A 386 11.91 1.74 19.74
N LYS A 387 13.00 2.31 20.28
CA LYS A 387 14.34 1.77 20.09
C LYS A 387 14.49 0.35 20.66
N ASN A 388 13.89 0.09 21.82
CA ASN A 388 13.88 -1.21 22.48
C ASN A 388 13.00 -2.21 21.72
N TYR A 389 11.82 -1.79 21.24
CA TYR A 389 10.99 -2.58 20.32
C TYR A 389 11.80 -3.03 19.10
N LEU A 390 12.44 -2.08 18.42
CA LEU A 390 13.21 -2.36 17.20
C LEU A 390 14.39 -3.30 17.48
N LYS A 391 14.98 -3.23 18.68
CA LYS A 391 16.05 -4.14 19.11
C LYS A 391 15.51 -5.55 19.32
N ILE A 392 14.44 -5.71 20.11
CA ILE A 392 13.82 -7.00 20.42
C ILE A 392 13.29 -7.66 19.15
N ALA A 393 12.55 -6.93 18.32
CA ALA A 393 12.02 -7.44 17.06
C ALA A 393 13.13 -7.91 16.13
N ARG A 394 14.30 -7.23 16.13
CA ARG A 394 15.46 -7.66 15.35
C ARG A 394 16.06 -8.96 15.89
N GLU A 395 16.22 -9.08 17.20
CA GLU A 395 16.77 -10.28 17.84
C GLU A 395 15.86 -11.49 17.59
N LEU A 396 14.56 -11.34 17.80
CA LEU A 396 13.55 -12.36 17.47
C LEU A 396 13.56 -12.73 15.99
N ALA A 397 13.62 -11.75 15.09
CA ALA A 397 13.69 -12.01 13.65
C ALA A 397 14.95 -12.80 13.28
N GLN A 398 16.11 -12.48 13.87
CA GLN A 398 17.34 -13.22 13.64
C GLN A 398 17.25 -14.66 14.17
N GLU A 399 16.70 -14.85 15.35
CA GLU A 399 16.52 -16.18 15.94
C GLU A 399 15.54 -17.03 15.12
N LYS A 400 14.30 -16.55 14.93
CA LYS A 400 13.26 -17.27 14.19
C LYS A 400 13.58 -17.46 12.71
N SER A 401 14.45 -16.62 12.13
CA SER A 401 14.91 -16.84 10.77
C SER A 401 15.74 -18.11 10.61
N LYS A 402 16.30 -18.72 11.67
CA LYS A 402 17.04 -19.98 11.50
C LYS A 402 16.18 -21.09 10.90
N ASP A 403 14.88 -21.09 11.22
CA ASP A 403 13.94 -22.15 10.85
C ASP A 403 12.82 -21.67 9.90
N SER A 404 12.90 -20.44 9.38
CA SER A 404 11.87 -19.86 8.52
C SER A 404 12.45 -19.29 7.22
N PRO A 405 12.26 -19.96 6.06
CA PRO A 405 12.68 -19.46 4.76
C PRO A 405 12.11 -18.06 4.41
N ILE A 406 10.89 -17.77 4.86
CA ILE A 406 10.23 -16.48 4.70
C ILE A 406 10.97 -15.37 5.45
N LEU A 407 11.41 -15.63 6.69
CA LEU A 407 12.17 -14.63 7.45
C LEU A 407 13.62 -14.54 6.95
N GLN A 408 14.22 -15.66 6.52
CA GLN A 408 15.57 -15.70 5.96
C GLN A 408 15.73 -14.82 4.72
N MET A 409 14.70 -14.65 3.89
CA MET A 409 14.82 -13.77 2.73
C MET A 409 14.98 -12.29 3.12
N PHE A 410 14.56 -11.88 4.31
CA PHE A 410 14.64 -10.48 4.76
C PHE A 410 15.89 -10.15 5.58
N ILE A 411 16.66 -11.12 6.06
CA ILE A 411 17.87 -10.85 6.85
C ILE A 411 19.09 -10.55 5.97
N GLN A 412 20.14 -9.98 6.56
CA GLN A 412 21.37 -9.65 5.83
C GLN A 412 22.11 -10.90 5.33
N SER A 413 22.10 -11.98 6.10
CA SER A 413 22.72 -13.28 5.78
C SER A 413 21.79 -14.21 4.99
N SER A 414 20.91 -13.65 4.16
CA SER A 414 19.96 -14.45 3.37
C SER A 414 20.70 -15.43 2.45
N PRO A 415 20.30 -16.72 2.40
CA PRO A 415 20.81 -17.66 1.40
C PRO A 415 20.58 -17.13 -0.03
N PRO A 416 21.52 -17.33 -0.97
CA PRO A 416 21.40 -16.80 -2.34
C PRO A 416 20.08 -17.15 -3.03
N GLN A 417 19.59 -18.37 -2.86
CA GLN A 417 18.34 -18.85 -3.47
C GLN A 417 17.10 -18.08 -2.93
N LEU A 418 17.11 -17.73 -1.64
CA LEU A 418 16.05 -16.96 -1.01
C LEU A 418 16.15 -15.46 -1.34
N GLU A 419 17.37 -14.94 -1.51
CA GLU A 419 17.57 -13.58 -2.02
C GLU A 419 17.06 -13.44 -3.46
N GLU A 420 17.31 -14.42 -4.32
CA GLU A 420 16.76 -14.47 -5.68
C GLU A 420 15.24 -14.59 -5.67
N LYS A 421 14.68 -15.46 -4.81
CA LYS A 421 13.23 -15.59 -4.62
C LYS A 421 12.60 -14.26 -4.22
N ARG A 422 13.15 -13.58 -3.22
CA ARG A 422 12.72 -12.24 -2.81
C ARG A 422 12.81 -11.22 -3.94
N HIS A 423 13.88 -11.26 -4.74
CA HIS A 423 13.99 -10.38 -5.90
C HIS A 423 12.88 -10.65 -6.92
N ARG A 424 12.50 -11.91 -7.16
CA ARG A 424 11.35 -12.24 -8.02
C ARG A 424 10.04 -11.71 -7.45
N ILE A 425 9.79 -11.91 -6.16
CA ILE A 425 8.61 -11.38 -5.46
C ILE A 425 8.56 -9.85 -5.59
N HIS A 426 9.69 -9.17 -5.37
CA HIS A 426 9.81 -7.71 -5.49
C HIS A 426 9.50 -7.21 -6.91
N CYS A 427 9.95 -7.92 -7.95
CA CYS A 427 9.64 -7.60 -9.34
C CYS A 427 8.14 -7.71 -9.66
N ARG A 428 7.42 -8.67 -9.05
CA ARG A 428 5.96 -8.82 -9.20
C ARG A 428 5.21 -7.76 -8.39
N ASP A 429 5.56 -7.62 -7.11
CA ASP A 429 4.91 -6.69 -6.16
C ASP A 429 4.94 -5.26 -6.68
N ILE A 430 6.09 -4.78 -7.15
CA ILE A 430 6.21 -3.40 -7.63
C ILE A 430 5.24 -3.12 -8.79
N VAL A 431 4.99 -4.08 -9.68
CA VAL A 431 4.05 -3.90 -10.79
C VAL A 431 2.61 -3.99 -10.31
N GLN A 432 2.28 -5.01 -9.51
CA GLN A 432 0.93 -5.24 -9.01
C GLN A 432 0.45 -4.08 -8.13
N ARG A 433 1.31 -3.64 -7.19
CA ARG A 433 1.03 -2.58 -6.23
C ARG A 433 0.79 -1.23 -6.90
N HIS A 434 1.62 -0.86 -7.87
CA HIS A 434 1.40 0.36 -8.65
C HIS A 434 0.12 0.28 -9.48
N THR A 435 -0.14 -0.86 -10.13
CA THR A 435 -1.36 -1.07 -10.92
C THR A 435 -2.63 -0.93 -10.07
N LEU A 436 -2.64 -1.51 -8.87
CA LEU A 436 -3.75 -1.40 -7.91
C LEU A 436 -3.90 0.02 -7.35
N ALA A 437 -2.80 0.70 -7.02
CA ALA A 437 -2.84 2.08 -6.55
C ALA A 437 -3.36 3.04 -7.63
N LEU A 438 -2.88 2.92 -8.87
CA LEU A 438 -3.29 3.76 -9.99
C LEU A 438 -4.74 3.53 -10.39
N SER A 439 -5.17 2.28 -10.50
CA SER A 439 -6.58 1.95 -10.78
C SER A 439 -7.51 2.50 -9.69
N SER A 440 -7.08 2.49 -8.43
CA SER A 440 -7.81 3.09 -7.29
C SER A 440 -7.85 4.63 -7.32
N GLY A 441 -7.19 5.26 -8.29
CA GLY A 441 -7.18 6.71 -8.51
C GLY A 441 -6.24 7.48 -7.60
N ILE A 442 -5.11 6.88 -7.21
CA ILE A 442 -3.95 7.62 -6.70
C ILE A 442 -3.38 8.47 -7.84
N ALA A 443 -3.26 9.78 -7.62
CA ALA A 443 -2.88 10.74 -8.65
C ALA A 443 -1.38 10.70 -8.99
N LYS A 444 -0.53 10.51 -7.97
CA LYS A 444 0.93 10.45 -8.10
C LYS A 444 1.52 9.49 -7.08
N ILE A 445 2.59 8.82 -7.46
CA ILE A 445 3.24 7.77 -6.70
C ILE A 445 4.74 8.02 -6.66
N TRP A 446 5.33 8.06 -5.46
CA TRP A 446 6.78 8.00 -5.26
C TRP A 446 7.15 6.69 -4.59
N TYR A 447 7.80 5.79 -5.35
CA TYR A 447 8.25 4.50 -4.84
C TYR A 447 9.28 4.68 -3.71
N TRP A 448 9.11 3.93 -2.62
CA TRP A 448 10.07 3.85 -1.53
C TRP A 448 10.89 2.54 -1.64
N SER A 449 12.15 2.59 -2.07
CA SER A 449 12.94 3.78 -2.40
C SER A 449 14.04 3.48 -3.42
N LEU A 450 14.71 4.50 -3.93
CA LEU A 450 15.88 4.35 -4.78
C LEU A 450 16.99 3.62 -4.01
N THR A 451 17.37 4.16 -2.85
CA THR A 451 18.42 3.59 -1.99
C THR A 451 18.13 3.83 -0.51
N HIS A 452 18.80 3.08 0.37
CA HIS A 452 18.63 3.24 1.81
C HIS A 452 19.96 3.10 2.56
N ARG A 453 20.48 4.21 3.10
CA ARG A 453 21.81 4.27 3.76
C ARG A 453 21.82 3.89 5.24
N ASN A 454 20.67 3.82 5.90
CA ASN A 454 20.64 3.45 7.32
C ASN A 454 20.67 1.91 7.46
N VAL A 455 21.54 1.41 8.34
CA VAL A 455 21.86 -0.02 8.60
C VAL A 455 21.42 -0.48 10.01
N ARG A 456 20.60 0.30 10.71
CA ARG A 456 20.14 -0.03 12.08
C ARG A 456 18.63 -0.23 12.15
N GLY A 457 18.20 -1.39 12.66
CA GLY A 457 16.79 -1.73 12.98
C GLY A 457 16.04 -2.39 11.81
N PHE A 458 14.75 -2.07 11.65
CA PHE A 458 13.92 -2.43 10.47
C PHE A 458 14.48 -1.94 9.12
N SER A 459 15.59 -1.20 9.15
CA SER A 459 16.39 -0.87 7.98
C SER A 459 16.86 -2.10 7.17
N ILE A 460 16.98 -3.28 7.79
CA ILE A 460 17.31 -4.52 7.07
C ILE A 460 16.17 -4.88 6.10
N VAL A 461 14.93 -4.61 6.49
CA VAL A 461 13.72 -4.84 5.71
C VAL A 461 13.57 -3.80 4.59
N PHE A 462 13.59 -2.51 4.95
CA PHE A 462 13.44 -1.43 3.96
C PHE A 462 14.62 -1.35 2.99
N GLY A 463 15.82 -1.75 3.42
CA GLY A 463 16.99 -1.86 2.55
C GLY A 463 16.81 -2.90 1.45
N LYS A 464 16.07 -3.99 1.71
CA LYS A 464 15.80 -5.02 0.71
C LYS A 464 14.78 -4.57 -0.34
N MET A 465 13.97 -3.55 -0.08
CA MET A 465 13.02 -2.99 -1.05
C MET A 465 13.61 -1.90 -1.95
N CYS A 466 14.92 -1.60 -1.85
CA CYS A 466 15.55 -0.56 -2.66
C CYS A 466 15.71 -0.97 -4.13
N LEU A 467 15.66 0.00 -5.05
CA LEU A 467 15.93 -0.23 -6.47
C LEU A 467 17.43 -0.32 -6.78
N THR A 468 18.28 0.21 -5.91
CA THR A 468 19.74 0.09 -6.00
C THR A 468 20.34 -0.36 -4.68
N ASP A 469 21.61 -0.74 -4.72
CA ASP A 469 22.39 -0.87 -3.51
C ASP A 469 22.61 0.49 -2.81
N ARG A 470 23.24 0.42 -1.64
CA ARG A 470 23.47 1.58 -0.77
C ARG A 470 24.36 2.65 -1.37
N GLU A 471 25.35 2.22 -2.15
CA GLU A 471 26.36 3.11 -2.75
C GLU A 471 25.96 3.56 -4.16
N LEU A 472 24.76 3.19 -4.63
CA LEU A 472 24.24 3.46 -5.96
C LEU A 472 25.05 2.77 -7.09
N ASN A 473 25.93 1.83 -6.79
CA ASN A 473 26.76 1.16 -7.78
C ASN A 473 25.98 0.11 -8.57
N LYS A 474 25.10 -0.64 -7.89
CA LYS A 474 24.35 -1.76 -8.48
C LYS A 474 22.85 -1.49 -8.51
N ARG A 475 22.22 -1.78 -9.65
CA ARG A 475 20.75 -1.82 -9.78
C ARG A 475 20.26 -3.21 -9.37
N HIS A 476 19.20 -3.28 -8.58
CA HIS A 476 18.52 -4.53 -8.25
C HIS A 476 17.53 -4.93 -9.36
N PRO A 477 17.15 -6.22 -9.48
CA PRO A 477 16.17 -6.68 -10.47
C PRO A 477 14.89 -5.84 -10.57
N ALA A 478 14.33 -5.41 -9.43
CA ALA A 478 13.13 -4.59 -9.39
C ALA A 478 13.28 -3.21 -10.06
N PHE A 479 14.50 -2.67 -10.18
CA PHE A 479 14.79 -1.46 -10.96
C PHE A 479 14.34 -1.65 -12.42
N TYR A 480 14.68 -2.78 -13.02
CA TYR A 480 14.36 -3.07 -14.41
C TYR A 480 12.87 -3.39 -14.59
N SER A 481 12.24 -4.08 -13.64
CA SER A 481 10.79 -4.29 -13.65
C SER A 481 10.02 -2.97 -13.53
N TYR A 482 10.49 -2.04 -12.67
CA TYR A 482 9.90 -0.71 -12.55
C TYR A 482 10.08 0.12 -13.83
N GLN A 483 11.30 0.17 -14.37
CA GLN A 483 11.58 0.84 -15.65
C GLN A 483 10.70 0.30 -16.77
N ARG A 484 10.54 -1.02 -16.85
CA ARG A 484 9.69 -1.68 -17.86
C ARG A 484 8.23 -1.27 -17.70
N MET A 485 7.69 -1.30 -16.49
CA MET A 485 6.33 -0.83 -16.21
C MET A 485 6.14 0.62 -16.65
N VAL A 486 7.06 1.52 -16.27
CA VAL A 486 7.02 2.94 -16.65
C VAL A 486 7.02 3.11 -18.17
N LYS A 487 7.84 2.35 -18.90
CA LYS A 487 7.87 2.37 -20.37
C LYS A 487 6.55 1.86 -20.98
N LYS A 488 5.98 0.77 -20.47
CA LYS A 488 4.71 0.18 -20.94
C LYS A 488 3.51 1.11 -20.65
N LEU A 489 3.59 1.88 -19.58
CA LEU A 489 2.58 2.87 -19.16
C LEU A 489 2.94 4.30 -19.59
N LYS A 490 3.86 4.46 -20.54
CA LYS A 490 4.24 5.79 -21.05
C LYS A 490 3.02 6.46 -21.69
N GLY A 491 2.71 7.67 -21.22
CA GLY A 491 1.55 8.41 -21.70
C GLY A 491 0.22 7.86 -21.21
N LEU A 492 0.20 7.13 -20.08
CA LEU A 492 -1.01 6.66 -19.41
C LEU A 492 -2.07 7.77 -19.35
N GLN A 493 -3.23 7.53 -19.94
CA GLN A 493 -4.41 8.39 -19.87
C GLN A 493 -5.47 7.81 -18.95
N SER A 494 -5.66 6.49 -18.98
CA SER A 494 -6.56 5.80 -18.06
C SER A 494 -6.17 4.37 -17.79
N ILE A 495 -6.51 3.89 -16.60
CA ILE A 495 -6.43 2.50 -16.18
C ILE A 495 -7.75 2.10 -15.54
N GLU A 496 -8.23 0.90 -15.87
CA GLU A 496 -9.52 0.37 -15.43
C GLU A 496 -9.37 -1.11 -15.10
N ARG A 497 -9.81 -1.54 -13.91
CA ARG A 497 -9.94 -2.96 -13.58
C ARG A 497 -11.16 -3.51 -14.32
N LEU A 498 -10.98 -4.57 -15.10
CA LEU A 498 -12.06 -5.27 -15.76
C LEU A 498 -12.57 -6.40 -14.86
N GLU A 499 -13.88 -6.63 -14.90
CA GLU A 499 -14.48 -7.78 -14.23
C GLU A 499 -14.14 -9.08 -14.95
N THR A 500 -13.86 -10.10 -14.16
CA THR A 500 -13.51 -11.45 -14.57
C THR A 500 -14.44 -12.43 -13.86
N LYS A 501 -14.65 -13.62 -14.43
CA LYS A 501 -15.44 -14.67 -13.77
C LYS A 501 -14.73 -15.22 -12.53
N ASP A 502 -13.41 -15.14 -12.51
CA ASP A 502 -12.55 -15.51 -11.40
C ASP A 502 -12.06 -14.24 -10.70
N GLU A 503 -12.38 -14.10 -9.41
CA GLU A 503 -12.02 -12.93 -8.60
C GLU A 503 -10.52 -12.80 -8.34
N ASP A 504 -9.78 -13.90 -8.44
CA ASP A 504 -8.33 -13.93 -8.33
C ASP A 504 -7.65 -13.59 -9.66
N LEU A 505 -8.39 -13.52 -10.77
CA LEU A 505 -7.85 -13.03 -12.02
C LEU A 505 -7.93 -11.50 -12.08
N TYR A 506 -6.78 -10.85 -12.08
CA TYR A 506 -6.65 -9.40 -12.10
C TYR A 506 -6.33 -8.92 -13.50
N LEU A 507 -7.34 -8.41 -14.22
CA LEU A 507 -7.19 -7.86 -15.57
C LEU A 507 -7.41 -6.34 -15.55
N PHE A 508 -6.44 -5.60 -16.07
CA PHE A 508 -6.49 -4.15 -16.20
C PHE A 508 -6.39 -3.72 -17.65
N LYS A 509 -7.28 -2.83 -18.05
CA LYS A 509 -7.24 -2.16 -19.35
C LYS A 509 -6.55 -0.82 -19.21
N ILE A 510 -5.57 -0.60 -20.08
CA ILE A 510 -4.78 0.63 -20.15
C ILE A 510 -5.12 1.35 -21.46
N LYS A 511 -5.29 2.67 -21.38
CA LYS A 511 -5.33 3.56 -22.53
C LYS A 511 -4.19 4.56 -22.41
N ASN A 512 -3.32 4.59 -23.41
CA ASN A 512 -2.22 5.53 -23.52
C ASN A 512 -2.57 6.66 -24.51
N LYS A 513 -1.77 7.73 -24.49
CA LYS A 513 -1.85 8.84 -25.46
C LYS A 513 -1.82 8.29 -26.89
N GLY A 514 -2.64 8.86 -27.78
CA GLY A 514 -2.86 8.34 -29.13
C GLY A 514 -3.91 7.24 -29.22
N GLY A 515 -4.53 6.84 -28.09
CA GLY A 515 -5.61 5.86 -28.07
C GLY A 515 -5.15 4.39 -28.09
N LYS A 516 -3.84 4.14 -28.11
CA LYS A 516 -3.25 2.80 -28.02
C LYS A 516 -3.72 2.10 -26.74
N LYS A 517 -4.20 0.87 -26.88
CA LYS A 517 -4.68 0.04 -25.79
C LYS A 517 -3.59 -0.96 -25.38
N ALA A 518 -3.49 -1.23 -24.09
CA ALA A 518 -2.68 -2.30 -23.53
C ALA A 518 -3.43 -2.94 -22.35
N TYR A 519 -2.97 -4.10 -21.89
CA TYR A 519 -3.52 -4.75 -20.71
C TYR A 519 -2.42 -5.20 -19.76
N ILE A 520 -2.74 -5.26 -18.47
CA ILE A 520 -1.93 -5.92 -17.44
C ILE A 520 -2.76 -7.04 -16.84
N LEU A 521 -2.22 -8.24 -16.74
CA LEU A 521 -2.93 -9.43 -16.27
C LEU A 521 -2.07 -10.26 -15.33
N TRP A 522 -2.63 -10.74 -14.22
CA TRP A 522 -2.04 -11.76 -13.36
C TRP A 522 -3.13 -12.50 -12.58
N GLU A 523 -2.77 -13.62 -11.98
CA GLU A 523 -3.58 -14.32 -10.99
C GLU A 523 -3.07 -14.00 -9.57
N ARG A 524 -3.98 -13.71 -8.64
CA ARG A 524 -3.64 -13.57 -7.22
C ARG A 524 -3.28 -14.94 -6.66
N ARG A 525 -2.08 -15.05 -6.11
CA ARG A 525 -1.60 -16.24 -5.39
C ARG A 525 -0.89 -15.84 -4.09
N ASP A 526 -0.49 -16.83 -3.31
CA ASP A 526 0.36 -16.60 -2.15
C ASP A 526 1.68 -15.93 -2.57
N LEU A 527 2.14 -14.95 -1.78
CA LEU A 527 3.32 -14.16 -2.11
C LEU A 527 4.62 -14.97 -2.08
N PHE A 528 4.69 -16.04 -1.30
CA PHE A 528 5.88 -16.86 -1.17
C PHE A 528 5.81 -18.14 -2.01
N THR A 529 4.73 -18.91 -1.92
CA THR A 529 4.61 -20.23 -2.56
C THR A 529 3.92 -20.17 -3.92
N GLY A 530 3.21 -19.09 -4.26
CA GLY A 530 2.40 -19.00 -5.47
C GLY A 530 3.16 -19.15 -6.79
N GLU A 531 4.48 -18.90 -6.80
CA GLU A 531 5.33 -19.12 -7.97
C GLU A 531 5.60 -20.61 -8.28
N GLU A 532 5.30 -21.51 -7.33
CA GLU A 532 5.48 -22.96 -7.46
C GLU A 532 4.20 -23.65 -7.99
N GLU A 533 3.08 -22.93 -8.00
CA GLU A 533 1.81 -23.43 -8.51
C GLU A 533 1.78 -23.45 -10.06
N SER A 534 1.15 -24.46 -10.64
CA SER A 534 0.94 -24.55 -12.10
C SER A 534 0.19 -23.34 -12.64
N SER A 535 0.47 -22.94 -13.89
CA SER A 535 -0.30 -21.89 -14.56
C SER A 535 -1.77 -22.29 -14.75
N ILE A 536 -2.63 -21.28 -14.80
CA ILE A 536 -4.01 -21.43 -15.27
C ILE A 536 -4.12 -20.95 -16.71
N THR A 537 -5.05 -21.56 -17.44
CA THR A 537 -5.35 -21.14 -18.81
C THR A 537 -6.40 -20.03 -18.81
N PHE A 538 -6.12 -18.92 -19.50
CA PHE A 538 -7.05 -17.82 -19.70
C PHE A 538 -7.24 -17.49 -21.18
N GLU A 539 -8.50 -17.41 -21.62
CA GLU A 539 -8.84 -16.99 -22.98
C GLU A 539 -9.00 -15.47 -23.05
N PHE A 540 -8.02 -14.80 -23.65
CA PHE A 540 -8.08 -13.36 -23.86
C PHE A 540 -8.73 -13.04 -25.20
N LYS A 541 -9.88 -12.36 -25.14
CA LYS A 541 -10.62 -11.90 -26.32
C LYS A 541 -10.13 -10.53 -26.77
N THR A 542 -9.72 -10.43 -28.03
CA THR A 542 -9.21 -9.19 -28.61
C THR A 542 -9.43 -9.12 -30.12
N SER A 543 -9.47 -7.90 -30.66
CA SER A 543 -9.49 -7.65 -32.11
C SER A 543 -8.09 -7.66 -32.75
N TRP A 544 -7.04 -7.76 -31.94
CA TRP A 544 -5.65 -7.71 -32.39
C TRP A 544 -5.30 -8.95 -33.20
N LYS A 545 -4.54 -8.77 -34.30
CA LYS A 545 -4.05 -9.93 -35.09
C LYS A 545 -2.94 -10.68 -34.35
N ASN A 546 -2.01 -9.93 -33.77
CA ASN A 546 -0.88 -10.45 -32.99
C ASN A 546 -0.84 -9.75 -31.64
N VAL A 547 -0.66 -10.54 -30.58
CA VAL A 547 -0.50 -10.06 -29.21
C VAL A 547 0.95 -10.24 -28.80
N LYS A 548 1.62 -9.13 -28.51
CA LYS A 548 2.92 -9.12 -27.85
C LYS A 548 2.69 -9.25 -26.34
N ILE A 549 3.32 -10.25 -25.75
CA ILE A 549 3.23 -10.60 -24.34
C ILE A 549 4.61 -10.38 -23.74
N THR A 550 4.71 -9.50 -22.75
CA THR A 550 5.95 -9.26 -21.99
C THR A 550 5.70 -9.53 -20.51
N ASP A 551 6.50 -10.35 -19.85
CA ASP A 551 6.41 -10.52 -18.39
C ASP A 551 7.18 -9.44 -17.61
N VAL A 552 7.02 -9.39 -16.28
CA VAL A 552 7.73 -8.43 -15.42
C VAL A 552 9.24 -8.64 -15.37
N PHE A 553 9.76 -9.79 -15.81
CA PHE A 553 11.19 -10.08 -15.89
C PHE A 553 11.80 -9.64 -17.22
N GLY A 554 10.96 -9.44 -18.24
CA GLY A 554 11.33 -8.98 -19.58
C GLY A 554 11.34 -10.08 -20.62
N LYS A 555 10.83 -11.27 -20.33
CA LYS A 555 10.64 -12.31 -21.34
C LYS A 555 9.51 -11.91 -22.25
N GLU A 556 9.74 -12.00 -23.56
CA GLU A 556 8.76 -11.62 -24.57
C GLU A 556 8.34 -12.83 -25.39
N LYS A 557 7.07 -12.85 -25.79
CA LYS A 557 6.48 -13.82 -26.71
C LYS A 557 5.46 -13.12 -27.59
N VAL A 558 5.32 -13.59 -28.82
CA VAL A 558 4.23 -13.17 -29.71
C VAL A 558 3.29 -14.34 -29.92
N ARG A 559 1.99 -14.05 -29.96
CA ARG A 559 0.93 -15.02 -30.24
C ARG A 559 -0.07 -14.41 -31.22
N SER A 560 -0.33 -15.12 -32.31
CA SER A 560 -1.40 -14.76 -33.23
C SER A 560 -2.75 -15.17 -32.66
N THR A 561 -3.78 -14.35 -32.92
CA THR A 561 -5.14 -14.66 -32.50
C THR A 561 -5.81 -15.65 -33.45
N LYS A 562 -6.62 -16.56 -32.89
CA LYS A 562 -7.48 -17.47 -33.66
C LYS A 562 -8.92 -17.09 -33.37
N ARG A 563 -9.66 -16.65 -34.39
CA ARG A 563 -11.06 -16.17 -34.26
C ARG A 563 -11.24 -15.10 -33.17
N GLY A 564 -10.26 -14.21 -33.01
CA GLY A 564 -10.29 -13.14 -32.00
C GLY A 564 -9.99 -13.59 -30.56
N LEU A 565 -9.46 -14.79 -30.37
CA LEU A 565 -9.04 -15.33 -29.08
C LEU A 565 -7.54 -15.64 -29.08
N VAL A 566 -6.89 -15.44 -27.94
CA VAL A 566 -5.56 -15.96 -27.64
C VAL A 566 -5.58 -16.64 -26.28
N THR A 567 -5.04 -17.85 -26.23
CA THR A 567 -4.89 -18.61 -24.99
C THR A 567 -3.60 -18.20 -24.29
N LEU A 568 -3.70 -17.84 -23.02
CA LEU A 568 -2.59 -17.38 -22.18
C LEU A 568 -2.43 -18.31 -20.98
N GLU A 569 -1.19 -18.59 -20.63
CA GLU A 569 -0.81 -19.25 -19.38
C GLU A 569 -0.53 -18.17 -18.33
N ILE A 570 -1.36 -18.12 -17.29
CA ILE A 570 -1.34 -17.06 -16.27
C ILE A 570 -0.84 -17.64 -14.95
N THR A 571 -0.02 -16.84 -14.25
CA THR A 571 0.45 -17.10 -12.89
C THR A 571 0.37 -15.82 -12.05
N ASP A 572 1.01 -15.82 -10.87
CA ASP A 572 1.27 -14.62 -10.06
C ASP A 572 2.13 -13.55 -10.76
N THR A 573 2.72 -13.88 -11.91
CA THR A 573 3.66 -13.03 -12.63
C THR A 573 2.90 -12.13 -13.62
N PRO A 574 2.92 -10.79 -13.43
CA PRO A 574 2.19 -9.90 -14.32
C PRO A 574 2.67 -9.95 -15.77
N LEU A 575 1.70 -10.00 -16.68
CA LEU A 575 1.90 -9.94 -18.13
C LEU A 575 1.39 -8.60 -18.66
N TYR A 576 2.21 -7.94 -19.47
CA TYR A 576 1.80 -6.84 -20.34
C TYR A 576 1.35 -7.41 -21.68
N LEU A 577 0.15 -7.05 -22.12
CA LEU A 577 -0.42 -7.43 -23.42
C LEU A 577 -0.56 -6.19 -24.30
N GLU A 578 0.09 -6.20 -25.46
CA GLU A 578 0.07 -5.11 -26.43
C GLU A 578 -0.22 -5.64 -27.84
N GLU A 579 -0.85 -4.81 -28.67
CA GLU A 579 -0.97 -5.09 -30.10
C GLU A 579 0.40 -4.93 -30.78
N LEU A 580 0.79 -5.93 -31.57
CA LEU A 580 1.94 -5.85 -32.47
C LEU A 580 1.45 -5.49 -33.87
N GLU A 581 1.77 -4.27 -34.32
CA GLU A 581 1.40 -3.78 -35.64
C GLU A 581 2.33 -4.33 -36.74
N ARG A 582 1.88 -4.33 -38.00
CA ARG A 582 2.54 -5.06 -39.11
C ARG A 582 4.00 -4.64 -39.36
N GLU A 583 4.37 -3.39 -39.11
CA GLU A 583 5.72 -2.87 -39.34
C GLU A 583 6.76 -3.42 -38.33
N ASP A 584 6.33 -3.91 -37.17
CA ASP A 584 7.21 -4.44 -36.11
C ASP A 584 7.44 -5.97 -36.22
N VAL A 585 6.82 -6.64 -37.20
CA VAL A 585 6.87 -8.11 -37.34
C VAL A 585 8.15 -8.57 -38.04
N SER A 586 8.74 -7.76 -38.93
CA SER A 586 9.95 -8.12 -39.67
C SER A 586 11.18 -8.29 -38.78
N SER A 587 11.23 -7.64 -37.61
CA SER A 587 12.35 -7.75 -36.67
C SER A 587 12.26 -8.96 -35.72
N TYR A 588 11.14 -9.69 -35.70
CA TYR A 588 10.94 -10.87 -34.84
C TYR A 588 11.05 -12.20 -35.58
N ASN A 589 11.04 -12.19 -36.91
CA ASN A 589 11.16 -13.41 -37.72
C ASN A 589 12.62 -13.80 -38.01
N ASP A 590 13.60 -13.03 -37.52
CA ASP A 590 15.04 -13.28 -37.69
C ASP A 590 15.75 -13.78 -36.41
N LEU A 591 14.99 -14.26 -35.41
CA LEU A 591 15.46 -14.90 -34.17
C LEU A 591 14.66 -16.17 -33.88
#